data_AF-A0AAE0F7M5-F1
#
_entry.id   AF-A0AAE0F7M5-F1
#
_cell.length_a   1.000
_cell.length_b   1.000
_cell.length_c   1.000
_cell.angle_alpha   90.00
_cell.angle_beta   90.00
_cell.angle_gamma   90.00
#
_symmetry.space_group_name_H-M   'P 1'
#
loop_
_entity.id
_entity.type
_entity.pdbx_description
1 polymer ?
#
loop_
_entity_poly.entity_id
_entity_poly.type
_entity_poly.pdbx_seq_one_letter_code
_entity_poly.pdbx_strand_id
1 'polypeptide(L)'
;MVPRGVQWVRMMVPCGVQWVRRMVRRGVQWCIAAIIVMSVWSAVQPLIMSAVLEEALNGNLYLILIFVALLVIGQLTTARAEYWLALMSPAGGCFLPVMQHRLVHHIANTPAMFLETLNVSFIMTMMESDVNVLNLNIDATFQIISMSMRMAALIGMLIFLSPFLSVVVVLGLPLFVVYNQK
;
A
#
# COMPACT_ATOMS: atom_id res chain seq x y z
N MET A 1 47.62 -7.41 -8.15
CA MET A 1 47.15 -6.09 -8.64
C MET A 1 45.78 -6.30 -9.27
N VAL A 2 44.70 -5.77 -8.67
CA VAL A 2 43.34 -5.91 -9.23
C VAL A 2 43.20 -4.93 -10.39
N PRO A 3 42.74 -5.35 -11.59
CA PRO A 3 42.68 -4.49 -12.77
C PRO A 3 41.72 -3.30 -12.56
N ARG A 4 42.12 -2.12 -13.03
CA ARG A 4 41.42 -0.83 -12.86
C ARG A 4 39.95 -0.83 -13.35
N GLY A 5 39.54 -1.77 -14.20
CA GLY A 5 38.14 -1.94 -14.62
C GLY A 5 37.19 -2.44 -13.53
N VAL A 6 37.70 -3.16 -12.51
CA VAL A 6 36.88 -3.76 -11.43
C VAL A 6 36.59 -2.75 -10.30
N GLN A 7 37.36 -1.66 -10.21
CA GLN A 7 37.16 -0.62 -9.20
C GLN A 7 35.86 0.19 -9.41
N TRP A 8 35.49 0.46 -10.66
CA TRP A 8 34.25 1.16 -10.99
C TRP A 8 33.01 0.33 -10.63
N VAL A 9 33.04 -0.99 -10.84
CA VAL A 9 31.97 -1.91 -10.45
C VAL A 9 31.81 -1.95 -8.93
N ARG A 10 32.91 -2.01 -8.17
CA ARG A 10 32.87 -1.94 -6.70
C ARG A 10 32.37 -0.61 -6.14
N MET A 11 32.50 0.49 -6.87
CA MET A 11 31.95 1.79 -6.47
C MET A 11 30.49 1.98 -6.89
N MET A 12 30.07 1.44 -8.04
CA MET A 12 28.68 1.55 -8.51
C MET A 12 27.71 0.67 -7.74
N VAL A 13 28.11 -0.55 -7.33
CA VAL A 13 27.25 -1.48 -6.58
C VAL A 13 26.74 -0.90 -5.24
N PRO A 14 27.58 -0.33 -4.35
CA PRO A 14 27.09 0.29 -3.12
C PRO A 14 26.25 1.55 -3.39
N CYS A 15 26.57 2.33 -4.43
CA CYS A 15 25.76 3.50 -4.82
C CYS A 15 24.37 3.10 -5.33
N GLY A 16 24.27 2.06 -6.17
CA GLY A 16 23.00 1.53 -6.67
C GLY A 16 22.15 0.91 -5.57
N VAL A 17 22.75 0.11 -4.68
CA VAL A 17 22.05 -0.51 -3.54
C VAL A 17 21.56 0.54 -2.54
N GLN A 18 22.34 1.59 -2.27
CA GLN A 18 21.90 2.69 -1.42
C GLN A 18 20.79 3.53 -2.08
N TRP A 19 20.88 3.78 -3.38
CA TRP A 19 19.87 4.53 -4.12
C TRP A 19 18.53 3.80 -4.14
N VAL A 20 18.55 2.48 -4.41
CA VAL A 20 17.40 1.59 -4.28
C VAL A 20 16.83 1.60 -2.86
N ARG A 21 17.68 1.50 -1.83
CA ARG A 21 17.22 1.50 -0.44
C ARG A 21 16.54 2.82 -0.07
N ARG A 22 17.05 3.94 -0.60
CA ARG A 22 16.41 5.26 -0.46
C ARG A 22 15.09 5.32 -1.23
N MET A 23 15.01 4.76 -2.44
CA MET A 23 13.76 4.70 -3.20
C MET A 23 12.70 3.86 -2.51
N VAL A 24 13.03 2.67 -2.03
CA VAL A 24 12.10 1.83 -1.26
C VAL A 24 11.65 2.56 0.00
N ARG A 25 12.57 3.18 0.76
CA ARG A 25 12.21 3.93 1.97
C ARG A 25 11.31 5.12 1.66
N ARG A 26 11.60 5.89 0.60
CA ARG A 26 10.75 7.01 0.16
C ARG A 26 9.39 6.50 -0.33
N GLY A 27 9.36 5.42 -1.11
CA GLY A 27 8.13 4.79 -1.59
C GLY A 27 7.23 4.38 -0.43
N VAL A 28 7.77 3.68 0.57
CA VAL A 28 7.05 3.34 1.81
C VAL A 28 6.53 4.58 2.53
N GLN A 29 7.32 5.64 2.66
CA GLN A 29 6.87 6.90 3.28
C GLN A 29 5.69 7.53 2.52
N TRP A 30 5.73 7.53 1.18
CA TRP A 30 4.64 8.02 0.34
C TRP A 30 3.40 7.13 0.43
N CYS A 31 3.56 5.80 0.48
CA CYS A 31 2.45 4.87 0.71
C CYS A 31 1.79 5.14 2.07
N ILE A 32 2.57 5.33 3.13
CA ILE A 32 2.03 5.66 4.46
C ILE A 32 1.29 6.99 4.42
N ALA A 33 1.85 8.02 3.79
CA ALA A 33 1.19 9.32 3.65
C ALA A 33 -0.14 9.20 2.88
N ALA A 34 -0.16 8.43 1.78
CA ALA A 34 -1.37 8.15 1.01
C ALA A 34 -2.43 7.45 1.87
N ILE A 35 -2.04 6.39 2.62
CA ILE A 35 -2.93 5.68 3.53
C ILE A 35 -3.56 6.64 4.55
N ILE A 36 -2.75 7.51 5.17
CA ILE A 36 -3.24 8.49 6.16
C ILE A 36 -4.25 9.44 5.52
N VAL A 37 -3.95 10.02 4.35
CA VAL A 37 -4.86 10.94 3.65
C VAL A 37 -6.19 10.24 3.33
N MET A 38 -6.14 8.99 2.87
CA MET A 38 -7.32 8.21 2.55
C MET A 38 -8.14 7.87 3.79
N SER A 39 -7.48 7.53 4.91
CA SER A 39 -8.16 7.27 6.18
C SER A 39 -8.85 8.50 6.73
N VAL A 40 -8.20 9.66 6.69
CA VAL A 40 -8.83 10.94 7.08
C VAL A 40 -10.02 11.25 6.19
N TRP A 41 -9.88 11.11 4.86
CA TRP A 41 -11.00 11.36 3.95
C TRP A 41 -12.17 10.40 4.18
N SER A 42 -11.87 9.12 4.40
CA SER A 42 -12.88 8.10 4.72
C SER A 42 -13.69 8.47 5.97
N ALA A 43 -13.04 9.07 6.97
CA ALA A 43 -13.68 9.58 8.18
C ALA A 43 -14.53 10.84 7.93
N VAL A 44 -14.08 11.75 7.06
CA VAL A 44 -14.75 13.03 6.78
C VAL A 44 -15.95 12.87 5.85
N GLN A 45 -15.93 11.90 4.93
CA GLN A 45 -17.00 11.65 3.96
C GLN A 45 -18.42 11.56 4.58
N PRO A 46 -18.67 10.76 5.63
CA PRO A 46 -20.01 10.69 6.24
C PRO A 46 -20.48 12.02 6.86
N LEU A 47 -19.57 12.86 7.37
CA LEU A 47 -19.92 14.19 7.90
C LEU A 47 -20.39 15.15 6.81
N ILE A 48 -19.71 15.14 5.67
CA ILE A 48 -20.12 15.98 4.54
C ILE A 48 -21.48 15.49 4.04
N MET A 49 -21.71 14.18 4.00
CA MET A 49 -22.99 13.62 3.58
C MET A 49 -24.14 14.00 4.51
N SER A 50 -23.93 14.01 5.83
CA SER A 50 -24.95 14.49 6.76
C SER A 50 -25.25 15.98 6.57
N ALA A 51 -24.23 16.81 6.33
CA ALA A 51 -24.40 18.24 6.06
C ALA A 51 -25.15 18.49 4.73
N VAL A 52 -24.90 17.69 3.70
CA VAL A 52 -25.67 17.74 2.44
C VAL A 52 -27.15 17.44 2.69
N LEU A 53 -27.46 16.43 3.50
CA LEU A 53 -28.85 16.06 3.80
C LEU A 53 -29.57 17.13 4.62
N GLU A 54 -28.90 17.71 5.61
CA GLU A 54 -29.47 18.78 6.43
C GLU A 54 -29.76 20.03 5.59
N GLU A 55 -28.85 20.41 4.70
CA GLU A 55 -29.06 21.56 3.83
C GLU A 55 -30.08 21.30 2.72
N ALA A 56 -30.19 20.05 2.27
CA ALA A 56 -31.25 19.62 1.36
C ALA A 56 -32.64 19.79 1.98
N LEU A 57 -32.78 19.62 3.30
CA LEU A 57 -34.03 19.88 4.02
C LEU A 57 -34.29 21.39 4.18
N ASN A 58 -33.24 22.20 4.37
CA ASN A 58 -33.33 23.66 4.49
C ASN A 58 -33.58 24.38 3.14
N GLY A 59 -33.43 23.69 2.01
CA GLY A 59 -33.76 24.20 0.68
C GLY A 59 -32.74 25.18 0.09
N ASN A 60 -31.54 25.30 0.66
CA ASN A 60 -30.52 26.24 0.16
C ASN A 60 -29.63 25.59 -0.90
N LEU A 61 -29.94 25.86 -2.16
CA LEU A 61 -29.29 25.26 -3.32
C LEU A 61 -27.79 25.55 -3.43
N TYR A 62 -27.34 26.71 -2.92
CA TYR A 62 -25.94 27.15 -3.02
C TYR A 62 -25.00 26.34 -2.12
N LEU A 63 -25.41 26.08 -0.87
CA LEU A 63 -24.61 25.33 0.09
C LEU A 63 -24.54 23.83 -0.27
N ILE A 64 -25.63 23.26 -0.80
CA ILE A 64 -25.64 21.89 -1.32
C ILE A 64 -24.60 21.72 -2.44
N LEU A 65 -24.56 22.67 -3.40
CA LEU A 65 -23.60 22.64 -4.50
C LEU A 65 -22.15 22.66 -4.01
N ILE A 66 -21.85 23.46 -2.97
CA ILE A 66 -20.52 23.51 -2.37
C ILE A 66 -20.15 22.17 -1.73
N PHE A 67 -21.04 21.57 -0.93
CA PHE A 67 -20.76 20.29 -0.28
C PHE A 67 -20.63 19.14 -1.28
N VAL A 68 -21.45 19.13 -2.34
CA VAL A 68 -21.33 18.15 -3.43
C VAL A 68 -20.02 18.33 -4.19
N ALA A 69 -19.62 19.57 -4.51
CA ALA A 69 -18.33 19.84 -5.12
C ALA A 69 -17.17 19.36 -4.23
N LEU A 70 -17.26 19.56 -2.92
CA LEU A 70 -16.27 19.11 -1.95
C LEU A 70 -16.19 17.57 -1.86
N LEU A 71 -17.33 16.87 -1.94
CA LEU A 71 -17.37 15.42 -2.06
C LEU A 71 -16.66 14.94 -3.33
N VAL A 72 -16.95 15.53 -4.48
CA VAL A 72 -16.34 15.16 -5.77
C VAL A 72 -14.82 15.37 -5.72
N ILE A 73 -14.38 16.53 -5.22
CA ILE A 73 -12.96 16.85 -5.11
C ILE A 73 -12.24 15.83 -4.23
N GLY A 74 -12.80 15.47 -3.07
CA GLY A 74 -12.10 14.51 -2.23
C GLY A 74 -12.21 13.06 -2.68
N GLN A 75 -13.23 12.66 -3.45
CA GLN A 75 -13.19 11.37 -4.14
C GLN A 75 -12.10 11.32 -5.22
N LEU A 76 -11.83 12.44 -5.89
CA LEU A 76 -10.70 12.54 -6.81
C LEU A 76 -9.35 12.46 -6.08
N THR A 77 -9.23 13.05 -4.89
CA THR A 77 -7.99 12.95 -4.11
C THR A 77 -7.76 11.54 -3.58
N THR A 78 -8.80 10.82 -3.14
CA THR A 78 -8.67 9.42 -2.75
C THR A 78 -8.32 8.55 -3.95
N ALA A 79 -9.01 8.67 -5.09
CA ALA A 79 -8.66 7.91 -6.29
C ALA A 79 -7.20 8.15 -6.71
N ARG A 80 -6.72 9.39 -6.59
CA ARG A 80 -5.32 9.71 -6.86
C ARG A 80 -4.38 9.08 -5.82
N ALA A 81 -4.69 9.15 -4.53
CA ALA A 81 -3.90 8.49 -3.49
C ALA A 81 -3.82 6.97 -3.68
N GLU A 82 -4.87 6.35 -4.20
CA GLU A 82 -4.97 4.90 -4.49
C GLU A 82 -4.06 4.53 -5.66
N TYR A 83 -4.11 5.33 -6.72
CA TYR A 83 -3.19 5.22 -7.85
C TYR A 83 -1.73 5.38 -7.41
N TRP A 84 -1.45 6.35 -6.54
CA TRP A 84 -0.11 6.55 -5.99
C TRP A 84 0.34 5.38 -5.12
N LEU A 85 -0.56 4.80 -4.33
CA LEU A 85 -0.27 3.61 -3.53
C LEU A 85 0.10 2.43 -4.44
N ALA A 86 -0.64 2.21 -5.53
CA ALA A 86 -0.34 1.16 -6.50
C ALA A 86 0.99 1.41 -7.24
N LEU A 87 1.30 2.65 -7.58
CA LEU A 87 2.52 2.99 -8.34
C LEU A 87 3.79 2.99 -7.46
N MET A 88 3.68 3.47 -6.23
CA MET A 88 4.80 3.63 -5.29
C MET A 88 4.91 2.48 -4.29
N SER A 89 3.99 1.49 -4.34
CA SER A 89 4.14 0.28 -3.53
C SER A 89 5.52 -0.28 -3.81
N PRO A 90 6.28 -0.72 -2.78
CA PRO A 90 7.59 -1.30 -2.99
C PRO A 90 7.54 -2.40 -4.05
N ALA A 91 6.40 -3.10 -4.12
CA ALA A 91 6.09 -4.16 -5.07
C ALA A 91 5.90 -3.69 -6.54
N GLY A 92 5.56 -2.42 -6.79
CA GLY A 92 5.15 -1.93 -8.11
C GLY A 92 6.26 -1.79 -9.16
N GLY A 93 7.55 -1.82 -8.80
CA GLY A 93 8.60 -1.76 -9.84
C GLY A 93 10.05 -1.86 -9.42
N CYS A 94 10.38 -1.59 -8.15
CA CYS A 94 11.77 -1.65 -7.69
C CYS A 94 12.10 -2.94 -6.92
N PHE A 95 11.11 -3.65 -6.37
CA PHE A 95 11.37 -4.81 -5.53
C PHE A 95 11.90 -6.01 -6.30
N LEU A 96 11.27 -6.36 -7.42
CA LEU A 96 11.65 -7.50 -8.27
C LEU A 96 13.11 -7.46 -8.72
N PRO A 97 13.60 -6.41 -9.41
CA PRO A 97 14.99 -6.38 -9.89
C PRO A 97 16.00 -6.35 -8.74
N VAL A 98 15.62 -5.79 -7.59
CA VAL A 98 16.50 -5.67 -6.42
C VAL A 98 16.64 -6.98 -5.69
N MET A 99 15.55 -7.72 -5.53
CA MET A 99 15.59 -9.05 -4.94
C MET A 99 16.33 -10.02 -5.85
N GLN A 100 16.08 -9.99 -7.16
CA GLN A 100 16.82 -10.80 -8.12
C GLN A 100 18.33 -10.49 -8.08
N HIS A 101 18.71 -9.21 -8.09
CA HIS A 101 20.12 -8.82 -7.98
C HIS A 101 20.76 -9.30 -6.65
N ARG A 102 20.04 -9.18 -5.53
CA ARG A 102 20.54 -9.67 -4.23
C ARG A 102 20.66 -11.18 -4.18
N LEU A 103 19.70 -11.90 -4.76
CA LEU A 103 19.71 -13.36 -4.81
C LEU A 103 20.93 -13.84 -5.61
N VAL A 104 21.14 -13.28 -6.81
CA VAL A 104 22.28 -13.60 -7.67
C VAL A 104 23.61 -13.27 -6.98
N HIS A 105 23.71 -12.09 -6.36
CA HIS A 105 24.92 -11.72 -5.62
C HIS A 105 25.16 -12.62 -4.40
N HIS A 106 24.11 -13.09 -3.73
CA HIS A 106 24.26 -13.99 -2.59
C HIS A 106 24.74 -15.37 -3.04
N ILE A 107 24.09 -15.93 -4.07
CA ILE A 107 24.47 -17.21 -4.71
C ILE A 107 25.92 -17.16 -5.19
N ALA A 108 26.35 -16.07 -5.82
CA ALA A 108 27.72 -15.92 -6.31
C ALA A 108 28.80 -15.89 -5.21
N ASN A 109 28.43 -15.57 -3.97
CA ASN A 109 29.35 -15.53 -2.82
C ASN A 109 29.15 -16.71 -1.86
N THR A 110 28.23 -17.63 -2.14
CA THR A 110 28.00 -18.83 -1.34
C THR A 110 29.09 -19.87 -1.64
N PRO A 111 29.66 -20.56 -0.63
CA PRO A 111 30.66 -21.60 -0.86
C PRO A 111 30.10 -22.73 -1.74
N ALA A 112 30.91 -23.21 -2.70
CA ALA A 112 30.51 -24.18 -3.72
C ALA A 112 29.92 -25.48 -3.15
N MET A 113 30.39 -25.93 -1.98
CA MET A 113 29.86 -27.09 -1.27
C MET A 113 28.36 -26.98 -0.92
N PHE A 114 27.85 -25.76 -0.72
CA PHE A 114 26.43 -25.49 -0.47
C PHE A 114 25.63 -25.26 -1.76
N LEU A 115 26.31 -24.89 -2.86
CA LEU A 115 25.67 -24.71 -4.16
C LEU A 115 25.50 -26.05 -4.87
N GLU A 116 26.38 -27.02 -4.64
CA GLU A 116 26.28 -28.38 -5.17
C GLU A 116 25.10 -29.16 -4.58
N THR A 117 24.61 -28.77 -3.39
CA THR A 117 23.39 -29.34 -2.80
C THR A 117 22.11 -28.66 -3.29
N LEU A 118 22.21 -27.49 -3.94
CA LEU A 118 21.10 -26.74 -4.49
C LEU A 118 20.96 -27.04 -5.99
N ASN A 119 19.84 -27.63 -6.40
CA ASN A 119 19.55 -27.81 -7.82
C ASN A 119 19.42 -26.46 -8.53
N VAL A 120 19.97 -26.33 -9.74
CA VAL A 120 19.84 -25.11 -10.58
C VAL A 120 18.37 -24.76 -10.82
N SER A 121 17.51 -25.79 -10.92
CA SER A 121 16.04 -25.64 -11.01
C SER A 121 15.45 -24.90 -9.80
N PHE A 122 15.95 -25.14 -8.59
CA PHE A 122 15.49 -24.46 -7.38
C PHE A 122 15.87 -22.96 -7.38
N ILE A 123 17.05 -22.62 -7.91
CA ILE A 123 17.49 -21.23 -8.06
C ILE A 123 16.62 -20.47 -9.08
N MET A 124 16.29 -21.10 -10.22
CA MET A 124 15.37 -20.53 -11.20
C MET A 124 13.98 -20.32 -10.60
N THR A 125 13.44 -21.31 -9.87
CA THR A 125 12.15 -21.19 -9.18
C THR A 125 12.15 -20.05 -8.16
N MET A 126 13.22 -19.87 -7.39
CA MET A 126 13.33 -18.73 -6.48
C MET A 126 13.31 -17.38 -7.22
N MET A 127 14.03 -17.27 -8.33
CA MET A 127 14.14 -16.01 -9.10
C MET A 127 12.86 -15.63 -9.84
N GLU A 128 12.09 -16.62 -10.31
CA GLU A 128 10.92 -16.40 -11.15
C GLU A 128 9.60 -16.51 -10.40
N SER A 129 9.46 -17.49 -9.51
CA SER A 129 8.21 -17.74 -8.77
C SER A 129 8.22 -17.04 -7.41
N ASP A 130 9.21 -17.33 -6.57
CA ASP A 130 9.14 -16.91 -5.17
C ASP A 130 9.27 -15.40 -5.01
N VAL A 131 10.13 -14.75 -5.81
CA VAL A 131 10.25 -13.29 -5.82
C VAL A 131 8.95 -12.61 -6.31
N ASN A 132 8.23 -13.22 -7.25
CA ASN A 132 6.93 -12.71 -7.71
C ASN A 132 5.83 -12.91 -6.67
N VAL A 133 5.76 -14.07 -6.03
CA VAL A 133 4.82 -14.33 -4.92
C VAL A 133 5.06 -13.34 -3.79
N LEU A 134 6.32 -13.06 -3.47
CA LEU A 134 6.68 -12.12 -2.43
C LEU A 134 6.33 -10.68 -2.82
N ASN A 135 6.40 -10.35 -4.11
CA ASN A 135 5.93 -9.07 -4.66
C ASN A 135 4.40 -8.89 -4.46
N LEU A 136 3.62 -9.91 -4.83
CA LEU A 136 2.16 -9.90 -4.66
C LEU A 136 1.77 -9.83 -3.18
N ASN A 137 2.47 -10.57 -2.31
CA ASN A 137 2.22 -10.55 -0.87
C ASN A 137 2.52 -9.18 -0.24
N ILE A 138 3.57 -8.49 -0.70
CA ILE A 138 3.87 -7.13 -0.25
C ILE A 138 2.75 -6.18 -0.66
N ASP A 139 2.29 -6.23 -1.91
CA ASP A 139 1.21 -5.37 -2.39
C ASP A 139 -0.09 -5.61 -1.61
N ALA A 140 -0.48 -6.88 -1.45
CA ALA A 140 -1.64 -7.28 -0.65
C ALA A 140 -1.54 -6.80 0.81
N THR A 141 -0.35 -6.87 1.41
CA THR A 141 -0.12 -6.39 2.79
C THR A 141 -0.39 -4.89 2.90
N PHE A 142 0.09 -4.07 1.95
CA PHE A 142 -0.17 -2.64 1.95
C PHE A 142 -1.67 -2.33 1.75
N GLN A 143 -2.36 -3.10 0.91
CA GLN A 143 -3.80 -2.95 0.73
C GLN A 143 -4.57 -3.30 2.01
N ILE A 144 -4.23 -4.40 2.69
CA ILE A 144 -4.85 -4.80 3.97
C ILE A 144 -4.62 -3.72 5.04
N ILE A 145 -3.42 -3.18 5.15
CA ILE A 145 -3.11 -2.08 6.08
C ILE A 145 -3.94 -0.83 5.74
N SER A 146 -4.05 -0.48 4.45
CA SER A 146 -4.87 0.64 4.02
C SER A 146 -6.35 0.45 4.39
N MET A 147 -6.93 -0.71 4.08
CA MET A 147 -8.35 -1.00 4.35
C MET A 147 -8.63 -1.01 5.85
N SER A 148 -7.78 -1.66 6.65
CA SER A 148 -7.91 -1.71 8.10
C SER A 148 -7.83 -0.31 8.75
N MET A 149 -6.91 0.54 8.31
CA MET A 149 -6.84 1.93 8.76
C MET A 149 -8.08 2.74 8.41
N ARG A 150 -8.62 2.61 7.19
CA ARG A 150 -9.88 3.28 6.81
C ARG A 150 -11.06 2.81 7.64
N MET A 151 -11.15 1.51 7.86
CA MET A 151 -12.21 0.91 8.67
C MET A 151 -12.13 1.40 10.12
N ALA A 152 -10.93 1.48 10.70
CA ALA A 152 -10.71 2.05 12.02
C ALA A 152 -11.11 3.53 12.09
N ALA A 153 -10.74 4.34 11.08
CA ALA A 153 -11.12 5.75 11.01
C ALA A 153 -12.63 5.95 10.89
N LEU A 154 -13.32 5.13 10.07
CA LEU A 154 -14.77 5.13 9.94
C LEU A 154 -15.46 4.78 11.26
N ILE A 155 -15.02 3.71 11.93
CA ILE A 155 -15.56 3.31 13.22
C ILE A 155 -15.34 4.43 14.26
N GLY A 156 -14.14 5.03 14.29
CA GLY A 156 -13.83 6.16 15.17
C GLY A 156 -14.78 7.34 14.98
N MET A 157 -15.08 7.70 13.73
CA MET A 157 -16.03 8.78 13.44
C MET A 157 -17.48 8.40 13.74
N LEU A 158 -17.87 7.15 13.48
CA LEU A 158 -19.21 6.66 13.80
C LEU A 158 -19.48 6.74 15.31
N ILE A 159 -18.49 6.40 16.14
CA ILE A 159 -18.59 6.53 17.60
C ILE A 159 -18.79 8.00 18.00
N PHE A 160 -18.10 8.93 17.35
CA PHE A 160 -18.23 10.36 17.65
C PHE A 160 -19.60 10.93 17.27
N LEU A 161 -20.18 10.49 16.15
CA LEU A 161 -21.46 10.99 15.66
C LEU A 161 -22.66 10.38 16.41
N SER A 162 -22.64 9.05 16.61
CA SER A 162 -23.74 8.30 17.23
C SER A 162 -23.23 6.97 17.79
N PRO A 163 -23.04 6.85 19.11
CA PRO A 163 -22.52 5.63 19.72
C PRO A 163 -23.47 4.44 19.56
N PHE A 164 -24.79 4.66 19.50
CA PHE A 164 -25.74 3.57 19.28
C PHE A 164 -25.69 2.98 17.85
N LEU A 165 -25.56 3.83 16.81
CA LEU A 165 -25.41 3.37 15.43
C LEU A 165 -24.09 2.62 15.23
N SER A 166 -23.02 3.04 15.90
CA SER A 166 -21.71 2.37 15.81
C SER A 166 -21.76 0.92 16.27
N VAL A 167 -22.49 0.62 17.36
CA VAL A 167 -22.61 -0.76 17.89
C VAL A 167 -23.35 -1.66 16.91
N VAL A 168 -24.41 -1.15 16.28
CA VAL A 168 -25.17 -1.88 15.25
C VAL A 168 -24.29 -2.18 14.03
N VAL A 169 -23.51 -1.22 13.55
CA VAL A 169 -22.62 -1.41 12.39
C VAL A 169 -21.48 -2.38 12.71
N VAL A 170 -20.86 -2.26 13.89
CA VAL A 170 -19.76 -3.15 14.33
C VAL A 170 -20.24 -4.59 14.51
N LEU A 171 -21.47 -4.82 14.98
CA LEU A 171 -22.05 -6.16 15.10
C LEU A 171 -22.58 -6.70 13.75
N GLY A 172 -23.09 -5.83 12.87
CA GLY A 172 -23.63 -6.21 11.57
C GLY A 172 -22.58 -6.64 10.55
N LEU A 173 -21.40 -5.99 10.54
CA LEU A 173 -20.30 -6.30 9.63
C LEU A 173 -19.80 -7.75 9.70
N PRO A 174 -19.47 -8.33 10.87
CA PRO A 174 -19.02 -9.72 10.96
C PRO A 174 -20.13 -10.71 10.60
N LEU A 175 -21.39 -10.38 10.90
CA LEU A 175 -22.56 -11.17 10.48
C LEU A 175 -22.68 -11.25 8.95
N PHE A 176 -22.42 -10.15 8.24
CA PHE A 176 -22.41 -10.10 6.78
C PHE A 176 -21.30 -10.97 6.18
N VAL A 177 -20.10 -10.94 6.77
CA VAL A 177 -18.98 -11.77 6.29
C VAL A 177 -19.27 -13.25 6.46
N VAL A 178 -19.83 -13.66 7.60
CA VAL A 178 -20.22 -15.06 7.85
C VAL A 178 -21.35 -15.51 6.91
N TYR A 179 -22.30 -14.63 6.59
CA TYR A 179 -23.36 -14.93 5.65
C TYR A 179 -22.83 -15.09 4.21
N ASN A 180 -21.90 -14.25 3.77
CA ASN A 180 -21.34 -14.26 2.42
C ASN A 180 -20.26 -15.36 2.19
N GLN A 181 -19.92 -16.13 3.23
CA GLN A 181 -19.04 -17.31 3.13
C GLN A 181 -19.83 -18.63 2.95
N LYS A 182 -21.16 -18.59 2.95
CA LYS A 182 -22.02 -19.70 2.52
C LYS A 182 -22.43 -19.53 1.06
#